data_AF-A0A4Q4W6W6-F1
#
_entry.id   AF-A0A4Q4W6W6-F1
#
_cell.length_a   1.000
_cell.length_b   1.000
_cell.length_c   1.000
_cell.angle_alpha   90.00
_cell.angle_beta   90.00
_cell.angle_gamma   90.00
#
_symmetry.space_group_name_H-M   'P 1'
#
loop_
_entity.id
_entity.type
_entity.pdbx_description
1 polymer ?
#
loop_
_entity_poly.entity_id
_entity_poly.type
_entity_poly.pdbx_seq_one_letter_code
_entity_poly.pdbx_strand_id
1 'polypeptide(L)'
;MTRPSRPRVTVIGDAAHLMTPFAGVGVNVGMVDALELPQEIVGYVKNGAGQGGPSLAEVISDCEKGMWALSSRDAAMTARVLEVQFQEDDCENMVELMSDGAGPECSGDGLDVAEVIGSPYEETLELQHST
;
A
#
# COMPACT_ATOMS: atom_id res chain seq x y z
N MET A 1 -5.12 -0.56 -9.61
CA MET A 1 -6.42 0.10 -9.37
C MET A 1 -6.29 1.56 -9.76
N THR A 2 -6.93 2.05 -10.84
CA THR A 2 -6.85 3.48 -11.21
C THR A 2 -8.20 4.00 -11.67
N ARG A 3 -8.80 4.91 -10.90
CA ARG A 3 -10.05 5.60 -11.25
C ARG A 3 -9.70 7.01 -11.76
N PRO A 4 -10.38 7.56 -12.78
CA PRO A 4 -10.15 8.95 -13.17
C PRO A 4 -10.47 9.92 -12.01
N SER A 5 -9.55 10.83 -11.70
CA SER A 5 -9.77 11.84 -10.66
C SER A 5 -11.00 12.69 -10.94
N ARG A 6 -11.69 13.15 -9.89
CA ARG A 6 -12.89 13.99 -10.00
C ARG A 6 -12.74 15.26 -9.15
N PRO A 7 -13.12 16.43 -9.68
CA PRO A 7 -13.14 17.64 -8.87
C PRO A 7 -14.09 17.48 -7.67
N ARG A 8 -13.65 17.96 -6.50
CA ARG A 8 -14.44 18.10 -5.25
C ARG A 8 -14.87 16.79 -4.56
N VAL A 9 -14.48 15.63 -5.07
CA VAL A 9 -14.80 14.34 -4.44
C VAL A 9 -13.64 13.37 -4.60
N THR A 10 -13.26 12.75 -3.50
CA THR A 10 -12.32 11.63 -3.47
C THR A 10 -12.79 10.63 -2.40
N VAL A 11 -12.20 9.44 -2.40
CA VAL A 11 -12.50 8.33 -1.48
C VAL A 11 -11.20 7.85 -0.86
N ILE A 12 -11.25 7.31 0.35
CA ILE A 12 -10.09 6.81 1.11
C ILE A 12 -10.40 5.46 1.76
N GLY A 13 -9.38 4.73 2.21
CA GLY A 13 -9.50 3.43 2.87
C GLY A 13 -10.14 2.37 1.99
N ASP A 14 -10.93 1.47 2.56
CA ASP A 14 -11.60 0.39 1.83
C ASP A 14 -12.47 0.87 0.64
N ALA A 15 -13.02 2.09 0.73
CA ALA A 15 -13.78 2.68 -0.37
C ALA A 15 -12.89 3.03 -1.58
N ALA A 16 -11.60 3.26 -1.35
CA ALA A 16 -10.60 3.55 -2.38
C ALA A 16 -9.87 2.29 -2.86
N HIS A 17 -9.53 1.37 -1.95
CA HIS A 17 -8.59 0.28 -2.25
C HIS A 17 -8.80 -0.97 -1.38
N LEU A 18 -10.02 -1.51 -1.38
CA LEU A 18 -10.31 -2.80 -0.74
C LEU A 18 -9.31 -3.90 -1.16
N MET A 19 -8.70 -4.52 -0.15
CA MET A 19 -7.72 -5.61 -0.31
C MET A 19 -8.04 -6.77 0.62
N THR A 20 -7.39 -7.92 0.40
CA THR A 20 -7.55 -9.07 1.29
C THR A 20 -6.91 -8.78 2.67
N PRO A 21 -7.33 -9.44 3.76
CA PRO A 21 -6.86 -9.09 5.11
C PRO A 21 -5.59 -9.82 5.58
N PHE A 22 -4.99 -10.68 4.75
CA PHE A 22 -4.06 -11.72 5.21
C PHE A 22 -2.62 -11.26 5.52
N ALA A 23 -2.22 -10.07 5.09
CA ALA A 23 -0.96 -9.43 5.46
C ALA A 23 -1.13 -8.38 6.59
N GLY A 24 -2.38 -8.13 7.04
CA GLY A 24 -2.64 -7.25 8.18
C GLY A 24 -2.40 -5.76 7.96
N VAL A 25 -2.25 -5.30 6.71
CA VAL A 25 -1.88 -3.90 6.39
C VAL A 25 -3.06 -2.95 6.16
N GLY A 26 -4.25 -3.45 5.84
CA GLY A 26 -5.35 -2.65 5.27
C GLY A 26 -5.73 -1.39 6.05
N VAL A 27 -5.97 -1.49 7.37
CA VAL A 27 -6.34 -0.32 8.20
C VAL A 27 -5.22 0.72 8.25
N ASN A 28 -3.95 0.28 8.29
CA ASN A 28 -2.82 1.19 8.31
C ASN A 28 -2.71 1.97 7.01
N VAL A 29 -2.95 1.33 5.86
CA VAL A 29 -3.01 2.01 4.56
C VAL A 29 -4.12 3.05 4.55
N GLY A 30 -5.33 2.70 5.02
CA GLY A 30 -6.42 3.68 5.14
C GLY A 30 -6.12 4.84 6.11
N MET A 31 -5.32 4.61 7.15
CA MET A 31 -4.87 5.66 8.06
C MET A 31 -3.85 6.60 7.42
N VAL A 32 -2.99 6.12 6.52
CA VAL A 32 -2.09 6.97 5.72
C VAL A 32 -2.92 7.91 4.84
N ASP A 33 -3.96 7.41 4.16
CA ASP A 33 -4.86 8.27 3.38
C ASP A 33 -5.50 9.37 4.24
N ALA A 34 -5.94 9.00 5.45
CA ALA A 34 -6.57 9.92 6.40
C ALA A 34 -5.60 10.97 6.97
N LEU A 35 -4.29 10.75 6.84
CA LEU A 35 -3.25 11.70 7.24
C LEU A 35 -2.82 12.60 6.08
N GLU A 36 -2.48 12.00 4.94
CA GLU A 36 -1.90 12.73 3.79
C GLU A 36 -2.92 13.65 3.12
N LEU A 37 -4.15 13.17 2.89
CA LEU A 37 -5.17 13.98 2.18
C LEU A 37 -5.49 15.29 2.93
N PRO A 38 -5.76 15.30 4.25
CA PRO A 38 -5.96 16.56 4.98
C PRO A 38 -4.70 17.44 5.03
N GLN A 39 -3.50 16.86 5.11
CA GLN A 39 -2.24 17.62 5.09
C GLN A 39 -2.09 18.41 3.79
N GLU A 40 -2.33 17.78 2.64
CA GLU A 40 -2.29 18.42 1.33
C GLU A 40 -3.35 19.52 1.19
N ILE A 41 -4.57 19.28 1.69
CA ILE A 41 -5.65 20.29 1.68
C ILE A 41 -5.28 21.49 2.57
N VAL A 42 -4.73 21.25 3.77
CA VAL A 42 -4.29 22.33 4.67
C VAL A 42 -3.14 23.12 4.05
N GLY A 43 -2.18 22.44 3.40
CA GLY A 43 -1.10 23.05 2.65
C GLY A 43 -1.62 23.97 1.54
N TYR A 44 -2.54 23.46 0.73
CA TYR A 44 -3.22 24.24 -0.32
C TYR A 44 -3.87 25.52 0.22
N VAL A 45 -4.59 25.43 1.35
CA VAL A 45 -5.25 26.59 1.96
C VAL A 45 -4.23 27.61 2.48
N LYS A 46 -3.18 27.16 3.17
CA LYS A 46 -2.12 28.02 3.72
C LYS A 46 -1.33 28.75 2.64
N ASN A 47 -1.15 28.13 1.48
CA ASN A 47 -0.39 28.68 0.36
C ASN A 47 -1.19 29.64 -0.54
N GLY A 48 -2.36 30.11 -0.09
CA GLY A 48 -3.18 31.07 -0.83
C GLY A 48 -4.06 30.39 -1.88
N ALA A 49 -5.03 29.60 -1.43
CA ALA A 49 -6.01 28.94 -2.29
C ALA A 49 -6.56 29.86 -3.39
N GLY A 50 -6.33 29.49 -4.65
CA GLY A 50 -6.79 30.24 -5.82
C GLY A 50 -5.93 31.42 -6.26
N GLN A 51 -4.73 31.60 -5.69
CA GLN A 51 -3.81 32.71 -6.00
C GLN A 51 -2.74 32.36 -7.07
N GLY A 52 -3.10 31.54 -8.06
CA GLY A 52 -2.21 31.20 -9.20
C GLY A 52 -1.32 29.96 -9.00
N GLY A 53 -1.46 29.25 -7.88
CA GLY A 53 -0.91 27.91 -7.66
C GLY A 53 -1.80 26.78 -8.21
N PRO A 54 -1.45 25.51 -7.95
CA PRO A 54 -2.26 24.36 -8.36
C PRO A 54 -3.67 24.45 -7.80
N SER A 55 -4.66 24.04 -8.58
CA SER A 55 -6.05 23.94 -8.17
C SER A 55 -6.24 22.83 -7.15
N LEU A 56 -7.31 22.92 -6.34
CA LEU A 56 -7.66 21.85 -5.40
C LEU A 56 -7.84 20.49 -6.10
N ALA A 57 -8.31 20.48 -7.35
CA ALA A 57 -8.47 19.25 -8.12
C ALA A 57 -7.11 18.62 -8.48
N GLU A 58 -6.09 19.42 -8.78
CA GLU A 58 -4.73 18.93 -9.02
C GLU A 58 -4.11 18.38 -7.74
N VAL A 59 -4.25 19.10 -6.61
CA VAL A 59 -3.78 18.64 -5.30
C VAL A 59 -4.40 17.29 -4.91
N ILE A 60 -5.72 17.14 -5.06
CA ILE A 60 -6.41 15.87 -4.80
C ILE A 60 -5.93 14.79 -5.79
N SER A 61 -5.77 15.12 -7.07
CA SER A 61 -5.31 14.16 -8.07
C SER A 61 -3.89 13.66 -7.81
N ASP A 62 -3.02 14.49 -7.23
CA ASP A 62 -1.66 14.10 -6.88
C ASP A 62 -1.64 13.21 -5.63
N CYS A 63 -2.46 13.54 -4.62
CA CYS A 63 -2.69 12.67 -3.46
C CYS A 63 -3.24 11.28 -3.88
N GLU A 64 -4.20 11.25 -4.82
CA GLU A 64 -4.75 10.00 -5.37
C GLU A 64 -3.68 9.11 -6.04
N LYS A 65 -2.67 9.70 -6.70
CA LYS A 65 -1.56 8.92 -7.30
C LYS A 65 -0.72 8.22 -6.24
N GLY A 66 -0.37 8.92 -5.16
CA GLY A 66 0.37 8.35 -4.03
C GLY A 66 -0.40 7.21 -3.37
N MET A 67 -1.68 7.45 -3.07
CA MET A 67 -2.60 6.45 -2.53
C MET A 67 -2.68 5.20 -3.42
N TRP A 68 -2.76 5.33 -4.75
CA TRP A 68 -2.83 4.17 -5.65
C TRP A 68 -1.52 3.38 -5.72
N ALA A 69 -0.38 4.05 -5.69
CA ALA A 69 0.92 3.38 -5.71
C ALA A 69 1.10 2.53 -4.44
N LEU A 70 0.85 3.13 -3.27
CA LEU A 70 0.94 2.46 -1.98
C LEU A 70 -0.03 1.28 -1.90
N SER A 71 -1.33 1.53 -2.14
CA SER A 71 -2.35 0.50 -2.01
C SER A 71 -2.24 -0.63 -3.04
N SER A 72 -1.75 -0.35 -4.26
CA SER A 72 -1.54 -1.42 -5.26
C SER A 72 -0.41 -2.37 -4.83
N ARG A 73 0.65 -1.84 -4.21
CA ARG A 73 1.73 -2.65 -3.65
C ARG A 73 1.22 -3.53 -2.51
N ASP A 74 0.51 -2.93 -1.55
CA ASP A 74 0.04 -3.62 -0.35
C ASP A 74 -1.08 -4.63 -0.66
N ALA A 75 -1.94 -4.33 -1.63
CA ALA A 75 -2.93 -5.28 -2.14
C ALA A 75 -2.26 -6.47 -2.83
N ALA A 76 -1.20 -6.26 -3.60
CA ALA A 76 -0.44 -7.34 -4.24
C ALA A 76 0.27 -8.22 -3.20
N MET A 77 0.90 -7.62 -2.20
CA MET A 77 1.47 -8.35 -1.06
C MET A 77 0.41 -9.21 -0.38
N THR A 78 -0.74 -8.62 -0.07
CA THR A 78 -1.78 -9.36 0.67
C THR A 78 -2.44 -10.46 -0.17
N ALA A 79 -2.50 -10.31 -1.49
CA ALA A 79 -2.91 -11.37 -2.40
C ALA A 79 -1.93 -12.54 -2.40
N ARG A 80 -0.61 -12.30 -2.37
CA ARG A 80 0.39 -13.38 -2.26
C ARG A 80 0.30 -14.09 -0.92
N VAL A 81 0.13 -13.36 0.18
CA VAL A 81 -0.04 -13.98 1.51
C VAL A 81 -1.33 -14.79 1.60
N LEU A 82 -2.40 -14.38 0.91
CA LEU A 82 -3.60 -15.21 0.77
C LEU A 82 -3.27 -16.56 0.11
N GLU A 83 -2.53 -16.55 -0.99
CA GLU A 83 -2.14 -17.78 -1.70
C GLU A 83 -1.32 -18.70 -0.78
N VAL A 84 -0.42 -18.12 0.02
CA VAL A 84 0.37 -18.88 0.98
C VAL A 84 -0.49 -19.57 2.05
N GLN A 85 -1.54 -18.90 2.52
CA GLN A 85 -2.41 -19.40 3.58
C GLN A 85 -3.47 -20.41 3.13
N PHE A 86 -3.76 -20.51 1.83
CA PHE A 86 -4.86 -21.33 1.30
C PHE A 86 -4.42 -22.25 0.15
N GLN A 87 -3.26 -22.89 0.34
CA GLN A 87 -2.70 -23.90 -0.56
C GLN A 87 -2.60 -25.27 0.15
N GLU A 88 -2.21 -26.32 -0.58
CA GLU A 88 -2.18 -27.69 -0.04
C GLU A 88 -1.17 -27.86 1.10
N ASP A 89 -0.02 -27.17 1.02
CA ASP A 89 1.07 -27.17 2.01
C ASP A 89 1.07 -25.89 2.88
N ASP A 90 -0.12 -25.36 3.23
CA ASP A 90 -0.30 -24.06 3.91
C ASP A 90 0.46 -23.96 5.25
N CYS A 91 0.43 -25.01 6.06
CA CYS A 91 1.01 -25.04 7.40
C CYS A 91 2.54 -24.92 7.36
N GLU A 92 3.19 -25.74 6.53
CA GLU A 92 4.64 -25.74 6.32
C GLU A 92 5.09 -24.38 5.78
N ASN A 93 4.36 -23.89 4.78
CA ASN A 93 4.65 -22.65 4.10
C ASN A 93 4.51 -21.43 5.02
N MET A 94 3.51 -21.44 5.90
CA MET A 94 3.38 -20.41 6.94
C MET A 94 4.50 -20.46 7.98
N VAL A 95 5.00 -21.64 8.32
CA VAL A 95 6.15 -21.79 9.23
C VAL A 95 7.42 -21.24 8.60
N GLU A 96 7.69 -21.55 7.33
CA GLU A 96 8.83 -20.98 6.59
C GLU A 96 8.75 -19.45 6.53
N LEU A 97 7.59 -18.91 6.19
CA LEU A 97 7.36 -17.47 6.13
C LEU A 97 7.58 -16.78 7.49
N MET A 98 7.06 -17.34 8.58
CA MET A 98 7.22 -16.77 9.93
C MET A 98 8.63 -16.92 10.49
N SER A 99 9.43 -17.82 9.92
CA SER A 99 10.81 -18.10 10.34
C SER A 99 11.84 -17.35 9.51
N ASP A 100 11.44 -16.41 8.64
CA ASP A 100 12.32 -15.75 7.65
C ASP A 100 13.10 -16.77 6.79
N GLY A 101 12.47 -17.89 6.43
CA GLY A 101 13.12 -18.97 5.68
C GLY A 101 14.05 -19.87 6.52
N ALA A 102 14.11 -19.69 7.85
CA ALA A 102 14.80 -20.61 8.77
C ALA A 102 13.92 -21.80 9.20
N GLY A 103 12.87 -22.10 8.42
CA GLY A 103 11.97 -23.22 8.67
C GLY A 103 12.72 -24.56 8.65
N PRO A 104 12.15 -25.62 9.26
CA PRO A 104 12.74 -26.95 9.18
C PRO A 104 12.90 -27.37 7.72
N GLU A 105 14.03 -27.98 7.35
CA GLU A 105 14.25 -28.52 6.00
C GLU A 105 13.19 -29.59 5.69
N CYS A 106 12.10 -29.18 5.07
CA CYS A 106 11.01 -30.05 4.61
C CYS A 106 11.05 -30.15 3.08
N SER A 107 10.67 -31.31 2.56
CA SER A 107 10.99 -31.78 1.21
C SER A 107 10.22 -31.13 0.04
N GLY A 108 9.80 -29.87 0.17
CA GLY A 108 9.10 -29.10 -0.87
C GLY A 108 10.04 -28.23 -1.71
N ASP A 109 9.52 -27.73 -2.83
CA ASP A 109 10.11 -26.58 -3.52
C ASP A 109 9.94 -25.37 -2.59
N GLY A 110 10.95 -25.05 -1.78
CA GLY A 110 10.84 -24.08 -0.67
C GLY A 110 10.30 -22.71 -1.10
N LEU A 111 9.62 -22.02 -0.19
CA LEU A 111 9.05 -20.71 -0.47
C LEU A 111 10.12 -19.64 -0.70
N ASP A 112 9.99 -18.88 -1.77
CA ASP A 112 10.69 -17.60 -1.89
C ASP A 112 9.96 -16.53 -1.07
N VAL A 113 10.36 -16.40 0.20
CA VAL A 113 9.82 -15.37 1.11
C VAL A 113 10.00 -13.96 0.53
N ALA A 114 11.09 -13.68 -0.20
CA ALA A 114 11.32 -12.34 -0.76
C ALA A 114 10.33 -12.01 -1.88
N GLU A 115 9.90 -13.01 -2.66
CA GLU A 115 8.83 -12.86 -3.65
C GLU A 115 7.46 -12.61 -2.97
N VAL A 116 7.17 -13.31 -1.87
CA VAL A 116 5.89 -13.22 -1.16
C VAL A 116 5.72 -11.87 -0.44
N ILE A 117 6.62 -11.52 0.46
CA ILE A 117 6.48 -10.31 1.30
C ILE A 117 7.12 -9.06 0.68
N GLY A 118 7.93 -9.21 -0.37
CA GLY A 118 8.74 -8.12 -0.93
C GLY A 118 9.95 -7.81 -0.05
N SER A 119 10.99 -7.20 -0.62
CA SER A 119 12.16 -6.78 0.15
C SER A 119 11.74 -5.77 1.24
N PRO A 120 12.06 -6.03 2.52
CA PRO A 120 11.88 -5.02 3.55
C PRO A 120 12.80 -3.83 3.22
N TYR A 121 12.23 -2.64 3.02
CA TYR A 121 12.89 -1.34 3.11
C TYR A 121 13.60 -0.72 1.88
N GLU A 122 13.57 -1.27 0.66
CA GLU A 122 14.26 -0.60 -0.47
C GLU A 122 13.48 0.57 -1.09
N GLU A 123 12.14 0.56 -1.10
CA GLU A 123 11.38 1.51 -1.93
C GLU A 123 10.93 2.80 -1.18
N THR A 124 10.88 2.77 0.16
CA THR A 124 10.40 3.92 0.96
C THR A 124 11.48 4.97 1.26
N LEU A 125 12.76 4.61 1.15
CA LEU A 125 13.88 5.53 1.41
C LEU A 125 14.17 6.48 0.23
N GLU A 126 13.85 6.08 -1.01
CA GLU A 126 14.08 6.92 -2.18
C GLU A 126 13.03 8.04 -2.32
N LEU A 127 11.79 7.80 -1.88
CA LEU A 127 10.72 8.80 -1.91
C LEU A 127 10.84 9.87 -0.81
N GLN A 128 11.52 9.57 0.31
CA GLN A 128 11.69 10.53 1.41
C GLN A 128 12.93 11.44 1.29
N HIS A 129 13.84 11.19 0.34
CA HIS A 129 15.05 12.00 0.13
C HIS A 129 15.06 12.78 -1.20
N SER A 130 13.98 12.76 -1.98
CA SER A 130 13.85 13.53 -3.22
C SER A 130 12.97 14.78 -3.03
N THR A 131 13.34 15.65 -2.08
CA THR A 131 12.80 17.01 -1.97
C THR A 131 13.90 17.98 -1.58
#